data_AF-A0A7Y3GHA8-F1
#
_entry.id   AF-A0A7Y3GHA8-F1
#
_cell.length_a   1.000
_cell.length_b   1.000
_cell.length_c   1.000
_cell.angle_alpha   90.00
_cell.angle_beta   90.00
_cell.angle_gamma   90.00
#
_symmetry.space_group_name_H-M   'P 1'
#
loop_
_entity.id
_entity.type
_entity.pdbx_description
1 polymer ?
#
loop_
_entity_poly.entity_id
_entity_poly.type
_entity_poly.pdbx_seq_one_letter_code
_entity_poly.pdbx_strand_id
1 'polypeptide(L)'
;MMTEAAVLFQSSRISFRPTANDEIFTKFGFAAGNGLNDVTDFNLSPWAASLEDDVKDINGRNRDYLLTAWYKHVFEFGESNALSLTGGIIDSTDYVDANAYANDEYTQFMNEALVNAPSGFSPSYDIGGVLEWAFGNWTIKGVGMNIGENNDGNGYNFFAAQMGYMVNTSFGEGNYRLISQATTKEFLNENGSKERLKAVFISFDQQLGKIFGAWIRFG
;
A
#
# COMPACT_ATOMS: atom_id res chain seq x y z
N MET A 1 -5.32 31.44 -11.31
CA MET A 1 -4.23 30.64 -10.72
C MET A 1 -3.60 29.87 -11.87
N MET A 2 -2.30 29.96 -12.11
CA MET A 2 -1.66 29.07 -13.09
C MET A 2 -1.45 27.73 -12.40
N THR A 3 -2.01 26.67 -12.96
CA THR A 3 -1.77 25.30 -12.51
C THR A 3 -0.33 24.94 -12.85
N GLU A 4 0.50 24.64 -11.84
CA GLU A 4 1.81 24.05 -12.09
C GLU A 4 1.62 22.61 -12.55
N ALA A 5 2.32 22.21 -13.62
CA ALA A 5 2.24 20.84 -14.11
C ALA A 5 2.84 19.89 -13.08
N ALA A 6 2.20 18.75 -12.84
CA ALA A 6 2.80 17.66 -12.07
C ALA A 6 3.87 16.96 -12.92
N VAL A 7 5.09 16.87 -12.39
CA VAL A 7 6.19 16.10 -12.96
C VAL A 7 6.66 15.10 -11.92
N LEU A 8 6.53 13.82 -12.25
CA LEU A 8 7.09 12.73 -11.45
C LEU A 8 8.44 12.33 -12.01
N PHE A 9 9.45 12.35 -11.14
CA PHE A 9 10.72 11.71 -11.43
C PHE A 9 10.67 10.29 -10.89
N GLN A 10 10.83 9.33 -11.80
CA GLN A 10 10.73 7.91 -11.52
C GLN A 10 11.49 7.53 -10.25
N SER A 11 10.83 6.78 -9.35
CA SER A 11 11.40 6.44 -8.05
C SER A 11 12.72 5.68 -8.21
N SER A 12 13.75 6.14 -7.49
CA SER A 12 15.04 5.44 -7.44
C SER A 12 15.01 4.39 -6.35
N ARG A 13 15.25 3.13 -6.69
CA ARG A 13 15.25 2.00 -5.76
C ARG A 13 16.61 1.32 -5.70
N ILE A 14 17.00 0.94 -4.49
CA ILE A 14 18.22 0.17 -4.21
C ILE A 14 17.78 -1.07 -3.43
N SER A 15 18.15 -2.25 -3.92
CA SER A 15 18.00 -3.53 -3.20
C SER A 15 19.39 -4.16 -3.05
N PHE A 16 19.69 -4.59 -1.83
CA PHE A 16 20.92 -5.32 -1.50
C PHE A 16 20.57 -6.59 -0.73
N ARG A 17 21.08 -7.73 -1.20
CA ARG A 17 20.83 -9.04 -0.61
C ARG A 17 22.13 -9.63 -0.07
N PRO A 18 22.47 -9.40 1.21
CA PRO A 18 23.72 -9.90 1.78
C PRO A 18 23.75 -11.43 1.88
N THR A 19 22.59 -12.07 1.97
CA THR A 19 22.42 -13.53 1.92
C THR A 19 21.22 -13.88 1.05
N ALA A 20 20.93 -15.18 0.90
CA ALA A 20 19.71 -15.64 0.22
C ALA A 20 18.42 -15.27 0.98
N ASN A 21 18.51 -15.10 2.31
CA ASN A 21 17.36 -14.91 3.19
C ASN A 21 17.20 -13.47 3.68
N ASP A 22 18.10 -12.58 3.29
CA ASP A 22 18.19 -11.21 3.78
C ASP A 22 18.05 -10.22 2.62
N GLU A 23 17.25 -9.19 2.81
CA GLU A 23 17.14 -8.07 1.87
C GLU A 23 17.09 -6.74 2.62
N ILE A 24 17.91 -5.79 2.16
CA ILE A 24 17.86 -4.39 2.55
C ILE A 24 17.37 -3.62 1.34
N PHE A 25 16.35 -2.80 1.53
CA PHE A 25 15.72 -2.06 0.45
C PHE A 25 15.50 -0.60 0.82
N THR A 26 15.78 0.29 -0.13
CA THR A 26 15.52 1.73 -0.02
C THR A 26 14.89 2.25 -1.30
N LYS A 27 13.85 3.09 -1.18
CA LYS A 27 13.17 3.77 -2.30
C LYS A 27 13.10 5.27 -2.03
N PHE A 28 13.49 6.04 -3.03
CA PHE A 28 13.33 7.50 -3.06
C PHE A 28 12.30 7.89 -4.12
N GLY A 29 11.46 8.88 -3.84
CA GLY A 29 10.49 9.45 -4.78
C GLY A 29 10.67 10.95 -4.86
N PHE A 30 10.62 11.50 -6.07
CA PHE A 30 10.74 12.94 -6.30
C PHE A 30 9.63 13.39 -7.24
N ALA A 31 8.98 14.48 -6.89
CA ALA A 31 7.88 15.07 -7.64
C ALA A 31 7.97 16.60 -7.58
N ALA A 32 7.40 17.26 -8.58
CA ALA A 32 7.23 18.72 -8.62
C ALA A 32 5.81 19.03 -9.12
N GLY A 33 5.07 19.81 -8.34
CA GLY A 33 3.66 20.11 -8.49
C GLY A 33 2.72 18.93 -8.22
N ASN A 34 1.46 19.22 -7.87
CA ASN A 34 0.40 18.23 -7.77
C ASN A 34 -0.62 18.29 -8.93
N GLY A 35 -0.40 19.19 -9.89
CA GLY A 35 -1.14 19.20 -11.16
C GLY A 35 -2.65 19.39 -10.98
N LEU A 36 -3.44 18.44 -11.51
CA LEU A 36 -4.90 18.50 -11.40
C LEU A 36 -5.41 18.23 -9.98
N ASN A 37 -4.65 17.52 -9.15
CA ASN A 37 -5.08 17.18 -7.80
C ASN A 37 -5.31 18.45 -6.94
N ASP A 38 -4.57 19.54 -7.20
CA ASP A 38 -4.68 20.80 -6.45
C ASP A 38 -5.82 21.72 -6.92
N VAL A 39 -6.38 21.48 -8.10
CA VAL A 39 -7.29 22.43 -8.77
C VAL A 39 -8.66 21.85 -9.08
N THR A 40 -8.91 20.59 -8.74
CA THR A 40 -10.21 19.94 -8.92
C THR A 40 -10.92 19.74 -7.59
N ASP A 41 -12.23 20.01 -7.56
CA ASP A 41 -13.11 19.71 -6.41
C ASP A 41 -13.56 18.23 -6.38
N PHE A 42 -12.81 17.32 -6.99
CA PHE A 42 -13.17 15.91 -6.98
C PHE A 42 -12.89 15.31 -5.60
N ASN A 43 -13.84 14.53 -5.08
CA ASN A 43 -13.62 13.75 -3.87
C ASN A 43 -12.54 12.68 -4.04
N LEU A 44 -12.23 12.32 -5.30
CA LEU A 44 -11.23 11.33 -5.66
C LEU A 44 -10.16 11.98 -6.53
N SER A 45 -8.89 11.76 -6.19
CA SER A 45 -7.75 12.29 -6.91
C SER A 45 -7.77 11.84 -8.38
N PRO A 46 -7.64 12.78 -9.33
CA PRO A 46 -7.47 12.46 -10.74
C PRO A 46 -6.29 11.52 -11.00
N TRP A 47 -5.21 11.68 -10.24
CA TRP A 47 -4.02 10.84 -10.29
C TRP A 47 -3.59 10.37 -8.90
N ALA A 48 -3.52 9.05 -8.70
CA ALA A 48 -3.18 8.42 -7.42
C ALA A 48 -1.67 8.26 -7.16
N ALA A 49 -0.81 8.71 -8.07
CA ALA A 49 0.63 8.68 -7.84
C ALA A 49 1.03 9.67 -6.73
N SER A 50 2.11 9.37 -6.00
CA SER A 50 2.65 10.26 -4.97
C SER A 50 3.24 11.53 -5.58
N LEU A 51 2.57 12.67 -5.43
CA LEU A 51 2.96 13.97 -5.98
C LEU A 51 3.82 14.78 -4.99
N GLU A 52 4.03 16.07 -5.23
CA GLU A 52 4.97 16.89 -4.46
C GLU A 52 4.68 16.88 -2.96
N ASP A 53 3.40 16.99 -2.58
CA ASP A 53 2.97 17.01 -1.18
C ASP A 53 3.15 15.64 -0.51
N ASP A 54 3.10 14.55 -1.28
CA ASP A 54 3.25 13.18 -0.77
C ASP A 54 4.71 12.78 -0.55
N VAL A 55 5.65 13.51 -1.14
CA VAL A 55 7.09 13.20 -1.07
C VAL A 55 7.89 14.24 -0.26
N LYS A 56 7.23 15.21 0.35
CA LYS A 56 7.83 16.22 1.24
C LYS A 56 7.11 16.22 2.59
N ASP A 57 7.86 16.52 3.66
CA ASP A 57 7.36 16.49 5.03
C ASP A 57 6.49 15.26 5.35
N ILE A 58 6.96 14.09 4.86
CA ILE A 58 6.15 12.87 4.80
C ILE A 58 5.62 12.53 6.19
N ASN A 59 4.29 12.48 6.30
CA ASN A 59 3.55 12.20 7.54
C ASN A 59 3.93 13.14 8.72
N GLY A 60 4.26 14.42 8.44
CA GLY A 60 4.60 15.43 9.46
C GLY A 60 5.93 15.17 10.17
N ARG A 61 6.84 14.42 9.54
CA ARG A 61 8.11 13.98 10.14
C ARG A 61 9.33 14.76 9.68
N ASN A 62 9.17 15.84 8.93
CA ASN A 62 10.25 16.61 8.33
C ASN A 62 11.22 15.69 7.55
N ARG A 63 10.64 14.71 6.82
CA ARG A 63 11.35 13.75 5.99
C ARG A 63 10.90 13.93 4.55
N ASP A 64 11.86 14.30 3.70
CA ASP A 64 11.61 14.46 2.27
C ASP A 64 12.20 13.28 1.49
N TYR A 65 11.49 12.89 0.44
CA TYR A 65 11.87 11.99 -0.66
C TYR A 65 12.21 10.54 -0.28
N LEU A 66 12.56 10.24 0.96
CA LEU A 66 12.79 8.88 1.44
C LEU A 66 11.44 8.21 1.73
N LEU A 67 10.96 7.42 0.77
CA LEU A 67 9.67 6.75 0.83
C LEU A 67 9.73 5.48 1.68
N THR A 68 10.70 4.60 1.41
CA THR A 68 10.86 3.35 2.16
C THR A 68 12.33 3.06 2.43
N ALA A 69 12.61 2.47 3.59
CA ALA A 69 13.91 1.97 3.99
C ALA A 69 13.70 0.85 5.00
N TRP A 70 13.86 -0.39 4.58
CA TRP A 70 13.54 -1.55 5.41
C TRP A 70 14.54 -2.68 5.25
N TYR A 71 14.54 -3.57 6.24
CA TYR A 71 15.21 -4.85 6.22
C TYR A 71 14.18 -5.98 6.31
N LYS A 72 14.37 -7.04 5.54
CA LYS A 72 13.57 -8.25 5.52
C LYS A 72 14.44 -9.47 5.77
N HIS A 73 13.94 -10.38 6.60
CA HIS A 73 14.49 -11.72 6.78
C HIS A 73 13.44 -12.78 6.42
N VAL A 74 13.86 -13.87 5.77
CA VAL A 74 13.02 -15.01 5.40
C VAL A 74 13.48 -16.28 6.12
N PHE A 75 12.55 -16.92 6.81
CA PHE A 75 12.69 -18.25 7.38
C PHE A 75 11.97 -19.26 6.48
N GLU A 76 12.72 -20.17 5.87
CA GLU A 76 12.18 -21.24 5.03
C GLU A 76 11.97 -22.52 5.85
N PHE A 77 10.78 -23.12 5.71
CA PHE A 77 10.37 -24.33 6.42
C PHE A 77 9.96 -25.42 5.41
N GLY A 78 10.95 -26.01 4.72
CA GLY A 78 10.68 -26.96 3.63
C GLY A 78 10.23 -26.26 2.35
N GLU A 79 9.70 -27.02 1.38
CA GLU A 79 9.56 -26.54 -0.01
C GLU A 79 8.44 -25.51 -0.23
N SER A 80 7.40 -25.49 0.60
CA SER A 80 6.19 -24.69 0.35
C SER A 80 5.72 -23.92 1.59
N ASN A 81 6.63 -23.57 2.49
CA ASN A 81 6.31 -22.83 3.69
C ASN A 81 7.45 -21.86 4.01
N ALA A 82 7.14 -20.57 4.05
CA ALA A 82 8.08 -19.52 4.35
C ALA A 82 7.43 -18.45 5.21
N LEU A 83 8.12 -18.04 6.27
CA LEU A 83 7.76 -16.90 7.10
C LEU A 83 8.77 -15.78 6.83
N SER A 84 8.29 -14.58 6.56
CA SER A 84 9.15 -13.43 6.43
C SER A 84 8.74 -12.31 7.37
N LEU A 85 9.75 -11.62 7.89
CA LEU A 85 9.60 -10.47 8.77
C LEU A 85 10.29 -9.29 8.11
N THR A 86 9.57 -8.17 7.99
CA THR A 86 10.11 -6.90 7.48
C THR A 86 9.98 -5.83 8.55
N GLY A 87 10.97 -4.96 8.68
CA GLY A 87 10.92 -3.81 9.59
C GLY A 87 11.70 -2.61 9.05
N GLY A 88 11.15 -1.42 9.26
CA GLY A 88 11.75 -0.16 8.81
C GLY A 88 10.68 0.87 8.42
N ILE A 89 11.03 1.79 7.54
CA ILE A 89 10.08 2.67 6.87
C ILE A 89 9.48 1.87 5.72
N ILE A 90 8.18 1.60 5.77
CA ILE A 90 7.46 0.74 4.84
C ILE A 90 6.27 1.48 4.21
N ASP A 91 5.78 0.95 3.10
CA ASP A 91 4.50 1.30 2.50
C ASP A 91 3.52 0.13 2.74
N SER A 92 2.40 0.33 3.45
CA SER A 92 1.51 -0.81 3.74
C SER A 92 0.82 -1.36 2.48
N THR A 93 0.65 -0.54 1.44
CA THR A 93 0.04 -0.95 0.16
C THR A 93 0.88 -1.98 -0.60
N ASP A 94 2.19 -2.02 -0.34
CA ASP A 94 3.08 -3.06 -0.88
C ASP A 94 2.77 -4.45 -0.29
N TYR A 95 2.11 -4.51 0.86
CA TYR A 95 1.89 -5.76 1.61
C TYR A 95 0.43 -6.19 1.63
N VAL A 96 -0.50 -5.27 1.84
CA VAL A 96 -1.96 -5.54 1.89
C VAL A 96 -2.69 -4.85 0.75
N ASP A 97 -3.88 -5.35 0.41
CA ASP A 97 -4.67 -4.91 -0.75
C ASP A 97 -3.96 -5.11 -2.10
N ALA A 98 -3.12 -6.15 -2.19
CA ALA A 98 -2.51 -6.55 -3.44
C ALA A 98 -3.57 -6.94 -4.49
N ASN A 99 -3.31 -6.60 -5.75
CA ASN A 99 -4.12 -7.00 -6.89
C ASN A 99 -3.26 -7.11 -8.16
N ALA A 100 -3.52 -8.11 -9.00
CA ALA A 100 -2.73 -8.33 -10.22
C ALA A 100 -3.09 -7.41 -11.41
N TYR A 101 -4.26 -6.77 -11.36
CA TYR A 101 -4.82 -5.95 -12.44
C TYR A 101 -5.23 -4.54 -11.98
N ALA A 102 -4.83 -4.16 -10.76
CA ALA A 102 -4.99 -2.83 -10.18
C ALA A 102 -3.66 -2.46 -9.47
N ASN A 103 -3.64 -1.39 -8.66
CA ASN A 103 -2.44 -0.88 -7.95
C ASN A 103 -1.30 -0.46 -8.89
N ASP A 104 -1.63 0.02 -10.10
CA ASP A 104 -0.65 0.60 -11.01
C ASP A 104 -1.15 1.93 -11.58
N GLU A 105 -0.71 3.00 -10.92
CA GLU A 105 -1.05 4.40 -11.17
C GLU A 105 -0.42 4.97 -12.45
N TYR A 106 0.49 4.21 -13.07
CA TYR A 106 1.32 4.66 -14.17
C TYR A 106 0.97 3.98 -15.49
N THR A 107 0.62 2.70 -15.46
CA THR A 107 0.41 1.91 -16.69
C THR A 107 -1.00 1.36 -16.84
N GLN A 108 -1.79 1.28 -15.77
CA GLN A 108 -3.14 0.72 -15.81
C GLN A 108 -4.21 1.76 -15.52
N PHE A 109 -4.23 2.32 -14.31
CA PHE A 109 -5.29 3.24 -13.88
C PHE A 109 -4.71 4.44 -13.18
N MET A 110 -4.92 5.63 -13.72
CA MET A 110 -4.47 6.85 -13.03
C MET A 110 -5.34 7.19 -11.82
N ASN A 111 -6.66 6.95 -11.89
CA ASN A 111 -7.61 7.41 -10.91
C ASN A 111 -7.64 6.51 -9.66
N GLU A 112 -7.65 7.14 -8.48
CA GLU A 112 -7.58 6.42 -7.20
C GLU A 112 -8.69 5.39 -6.98
N ALA A 113 -9.87 5.56 -7.61
CA ALA A 113 -10.98 4.61 -7.50
C ALA A 113 -10.63 3.20 -7.99
N LEU A 114 -9.64 3.10 -8.88
CA LEU A 114 -9.27 1.86 -9.58
C LEU A 114 -7.87 1.37 -9.20
N VAL A 115 -7.16 2.14 -8.39
CA VAL A 115 -5.79 1.85 -7.99
C VAL A 115 -5.81 1.01 -6.73
N ASN A 116 -6.23 1.58 -5.60
CA ASN A 116 -6.36 0.88 -4.32
C ASN A 116 -7.84 0.62 -4.01
N ALA A 117 -8.12 -0.16 -2.97
CA ALA A 117 -9.47 -0.37 -2.49
C ALA A 117 -10.04 0.94 -1.93
N PRO A 118 -11.16 1.48 -2.49
CA PRO A 118 -11.78 2.69 -1.95
C PRO A 118 -12.30 2.52 -0.53
N SER A 119 -12.57 1.27 -0.12
CA SER A 119 -12.99 0.92 1.25
C SER A 119 -11.82 0.84 2.25
N GLY A 120 -10.57 0.88 1.77
CA GLY A 120 -9.36 0.80 2.59
C GLY A 120 -8.73 2.17 2.88
N PHE A 121 -7.82 2.20 3.85
CA PHE A 121 -7.08 3.39 4.28
C PHE A 121 -5.62 3.05 4.63
N SER A 122 -5.01 2.17 3.84
CA SER A 122 -3.62 1.75 3.97
C SER A 122 -2.66 2.96 3.91
N PRO A 123 -1.92 3.29 4.98
CA PRO A 123 -0.97 4.39 4.95
C PRO A 123 0.36 3.97 4.29
N SER A 124 1.12 4.96 3.86
CA SER A 124 2.43 4.76 3.22
C SER A 124 3.53 5.51 3.96
N TYR A 125 4.76 5.05 3.77
CA TYR A 125 6.00 5.77 4.07
C TYR A 125 6.19 6.12 5.55
N ASP A 126 6.02 5.15 6.44
CA ASP A 126 6.41 5.34 7.84
C ASP A 126 6.91 4.08 8.54
N ILE A 127 7.39 4.27 9.78
CA ILE A 127 7.95 3.20 10.60
C ILE A 127 6.89 2.13 10.84
N GLY A 128 7.22 0.90 10.49
CA GLY A 128 6.37 -0.26 10.71
C GLY A 128 7.09 -1.58 10.59
N GLY A 129 6.29 -2.63 10.75
CA GLY A 129 6.72 -4.01 10.60
C GLY A 129 5.65 -4.84 9.90
N VAL A 130 6.12 -5.86 9.18
CA VAL A 130 5.28 -6.78 8.43
C VAL A 130 5.66 -8.21 8.77
N LEU A 131 4.66 -9.04 8.96
CA LEU A 131 4.77 -10.49 8.94
C LEU A 131 4.08 -11.00 7.68
N GLU A 132 4.76 -11.83 6.89
CA GLU A 132 4.15 -12.54 5.76
C GLU A 132 4.43 -14.04 5.92
N TRP A 133 3.39 -14.85 5.98
CA TRP A 133 3.48 -16.30 6.05
C TRP A 133 2.81 -16.92 4.83
N ALA A 134 3.61 -17.59 3.99
CA ALA A 134 3.12 -18.37 2.87
C ALA A 134 3.16 -19.86 3.24
N PHE A 135 2.06 -20.59 3.03
CA PHE A 135 2.01 -22.04 3.22
C PHE A 135 1.07 -22.69 2.19
N GLY A 136 1.63 -23.51 1.31
CA GLY A 136 0.90 -24.02 0.15
C GLY A 136 0.31 -22.88 -0.69
N ASN A 137 -1.00 -22.89 -0.90
CA ASN A 137 -1.71 -21.85 -1.65
C ASN A 137 -2.19 -20.67 -0.79
N TRP A 138 -1.88 -20.67 0.51
CA TRP A 138 -2.31 -19.63 1.43
C TRP A 138 -1.21 -18.61 1.68
N THR A 139 -1.64 -17.36 1.86
CA THR A 139 -0.79 -16.28 2.37
C THR A 139 -1.51 -15.58 3.50
N ILE A 140 -0.85 -15.40 4.64
CA ILE A 140 -1.32 -14.57 5.75
C ILE A 140 -0.34 -13.44 5.94
N LYS A 141 -0.83 -12.20 5.96
CA LYS A 141 -0.03 -11.01 6.19
C LYS A 141 -0.58 -10.20 7.35
N GLY A 142 0.32 -9.65 8.16
CA GLY A 142 0.01 -8.71 9.22
C GLY A 142 0.92 -7.49 9.12
N VAL A 143 0.34 -6.30 9.22
CA VAL A 143 1.07 -5.03 9.18
C VAL A 143 0.76 -4.24 10.45
N GLY A 144 1.80 -3.65 11.05
CA GLY A 144 1.67 -2.65 12.11
C GLY A 144 2.56 -1.45 11.80
N MET A 145 2.00 -0.24 11.83
CA MET A 145 2.73 0.99 11.53
C MET A 145 2.42 2.08 12.55
N ASN A 146 3.39 2.95 12.80
CA ASN A 146 3.22 4.20 13.53
C ASN A 146 3.32 5.36 12.53
N ILE A 147 2.19 6.03 12.29
CA ILE A 147 2.08 7.14 11.36
C ILE A 147 2.21 8.45 12.14
N GLY A 148 3.07 9.33 11.65
CA GLY A 148 3.39 10.59 12.31
C GLY A 148 2.20 11.53 12.45
N GLU A 149 1.40 11.66 11.39
CA GLU A 149 0.30 12.62 11.32
C GLU A 149 -0.80 12.12 10.36
N ASN A 150 -2.06 12.36 10.73
CA ASN A 150 -3.21 12.27 9.84
C ASN A 150 -3.67 13.69 9.42
N ASN A 151 -4.70 13.78 8.59
CA ASN A 151 -5.25 15.08 8.13
C ASN A 151 -5.71 16.02 9.26
N ASP A 152 -5.86 15.52 10.50
CA ASP A 152 -6.24 16.29 11.69
C ASP A 152 -5.04 16.73 12.55
N GLY A 153 -3.80 16.46 12.13
CA GLY A 153 -2.60 16.78 12.91
C GLY A 153 -2.21 15.76 13.98
N ASN A 154 -2.82 14.57 13.98
CA ASN A 154 -2.62 13.56 15.04
C ASN A 154 -1.84 12.34 14.55
N GLY A 155 -0.80 11.95 15.29
CA GLY A 155 -0.14 10.67 15.06
C GLY A 155 -0.98 9.48 15.53
N TYR A 156 -0.92 8.38 14.79
CA TYR A 156 -1.75 7.19 15.04
C TYR A 156 -1.01 5.88 14.77
N ASN A 157 -1.53 4.78 15.29
CA ASN A 157 -1.07 3.45 14.90
C ASN A 157 -2.07 2.81 13.95
N PHE A 158 -1.55 2.23 12.87
CA PHE A 158 -2.30 1.48 11.87
C PHE A 158 -2.02 -0.02 12.02
N PHE A 159 -3.06 -0.82 11.83
CA PHE A 159 -2.98 -2.28 11.84
C PHE A 159 -3.77 -2.83 10.67
N ALA A 160 -3.19 -3.79 9.95
CA ALA A 160 -3.90 -4.54 8.92
C ALA A 160 -3.59 -6.03 9.00
N ALA A 161 -4.57 -6.83 8.58
CA ALA A 161 -4.42 -8.26 8.34
C ALA A 161 -5.00 -8.62 6.99
N GLN A 162 -4.30 -9.46 6.23
CA GLN A 162 -4.77 -10.01 4.97
C GLN A 162 -4.63 -11.52 4.97
N MET A 163 -5.70 -12.22 4.60
CA MET A 163 -5.67 -13.64 4.26
C MET A 163 -5.93 -13.78 2.77
N GLY A 164 -5.02 -14.43 2.07
CA GLY A 164 -5.08 -14.68 0.63
C GLY A 164 -5.06 -16.19 0.33
N TYR A 165 -5.80 -16.58 -0.69
CA TYR A 165 -5.77 -17.93 -1.25
C TYR A 165 -5.61 -17.86 -2.76
N MET A 166 -4.63 -18.61 -3.28
CA MET A 166 -4.35 -18.72 -4.71
C MET A 166 -5.01 -19.98 -5.30
N VAL A 167 -5.70 -19.82 -6.42
CA VAL A 167 -6.35 -20.91 -7.15
C VAL A 167 -5.85 -20.96 -8.58
N ASN A 168 -5.38 -22.13 -9.01
CA ASN A 168 -5.07 -22.39 -10.41
C ASN A 168 -6.25 -23.09 -11.06
N THR A 169 -6.92 -22.42 -12.00
CA THR A 169 -8.08 -22.93 -12.74
C THR A 169 -7.71 -23.21 -14.20
N SER A 170 -8.63 -23.80 -14.98
CA SER A 170 -8.45 -23.91 -16.44
C SER A 170 -8.43 -22.55 -17.16
N PHE A 171 -8.91 -21.48 -16.51
CA PHE A 171 -8.87 -20.12 -17.03
C PHE A 171 -7.58 -19.37 -16.65
N GLY A 172 -6.81 -19.89 -15.69
CA GLY A 172 -5.59 -19.28 -15.19
C GLY A 172 -5.60 -19.09 -13.68
N GLU A 173 -4.62 -18.33 -13.19
CA GLU A 173 -4.45 -18.03 -11.77
C GLU A 173 -5.52 -17.05 -11.28
N GLY A 174 -6.03 -17.28 -10.07
CA GLY A 174 -6.88 -16.33 -9.35
C GLY A 174 -6.42 -16.17 -7.91
N ASN A 175 -6.51 -14.96 -7.41
CA ASN A 175 -6.13 -14.60 -6.06
C ASN A 175 -7.32 -14.03 -5.30
N TYR A 176 -7.64 -14.63 -4.16
CA TYR A 176 -8.82 -14.31 -3.38
C TYR A 176 -8.41 -13.86 -1.99
N ARG A 177 -8.64 -12.58 -1.67
CA ARG A 177 -8.14 -11.96 -0.44
C ARG A 177 -9.28 -11.38 0.40
N LEU A 178 -9.19 -11.59 1.71
CA LEU A 178 -9.95 -10.88 2.74
C LEU A 178 -8.99 -10.00 3.52
N ILE A 179 -9.33 -8.72 3.65
CA ILE A 179 -8.51 -7.70 4.28
C ILE A 179 -9.31 -7.08 5.43
N SER A 180 -8.65 -6.86 6.57
CA SER A 180 -9.18 -6.01 7.64
C SER A 180 -8.15 -4.98 8.07
N GLN A 181 -8.62 -3.78 8.39
CA GLN A 181 -7.79 -2.63 8.76
C GLN A 181 -8.40 -1.92 9.97
N ALA A 182 -7.54 -1.36 10.82
CA ALA A 182 -7.96 -0.58 11.97
C ALA A 182 -6.89 0.43 12.41
N THR A 183 -7.32 1.51 13.08
CA THR A 183 -6.42 2.50 13.68
C THR A 183 -6.62 2.70 15.19
N THR A 184 -5.75 3.49 15.82
CA THR A 184 -5.99 4.12 17.14
C THR A 184 -7.04 5.24 17.05
N LYS A 185 -7.50 5.73 18.21
CA LYS A 185 -8.57 6.74 18.30
C LYS A 185 -8.02 8.15 18.09
N GLU A 186 -7.68 8.50 16.86
CA GLU A 186 -6.98 9.76 16.56
C GLU A 186 -7.59 10.53 15.37
N PHE A 187 -8.70 10.04 14.81
CA PHE A 187 -9.42 10.66 13.70
C PHE A 187 -10.63 11.42 14.22
N LEU A 188 -10.86 12.63 13.73
CA LEU A 188 -12.04 13.41 14.13
C LEU A 188 -13.28 12.93 13.39
N ASN A 189 -14.37 12.74 14.13
CA ASN A 189 -15.69 12.55 13.56
C ASN A 189 -16.42 13.88 13.32
N GLU A 190 -17.62 13.83 12.75
CA GLU A 190 -18.46 15.01 12.46
C GLU A 190 -18.73 15.90 13.69
N ASN A 191 -18.65 15.34 14.90
CA ASN A 191 -18.85 16.07 16.15
C ASN A 191 -17.52 16.57 16.78
N GLY A 192 -16.39 16.42 16.09
CA GLY A 192 -15.05 16.79 16.58
C GLY A 192 -14.51 15.85 17.67
N SER A 193 -15.10 14.68 17.86
CA SER A 193 -14.61 13.68 18.82
C SER A 193 -13.68 12.67 18.14
N LYS A 194 -12.67 12.18 18.86
CA LYS A 194 -11.71 11.20 18.34
C LYS A 194 -12.30 9.79 18.23
N GLU A 195 -12.11 9.16 17.06
CA GLU A 195 -12.54 7.81 16.74
C GLU A 195 -11.49 6.98 16.00
N ARG A 196 -11.78 5.69 15.82
CA ARG A 196 -10.94 4.76 15.06
C ARG A 196 -11.54 4.58 13.69
N LEU A 197 -10.68 4.50 12.67
CA LEU A 197 -11.06 3.95 11.38
C LEU A 197 -11.04 2.42 11.45
N LYS A 198 -11.98 1.79 10.74
CA LYS A 198 -12.09 0.35 10.59
C LYS A 198 -12.63 0.01 9.20
N ALA A 199 -12.03 -0.98 8.55
CA ALA A 199 -12.50 -1.50 7.28
C ALA A 199 -12.36 -3.02 7.24
N VAL A 200 -13.28 -3.68 6.55
CA VAL A 200 -13.18 -5.09 6.15
C VAL A 200 -13.65 -5.19 4.71
N PHE A 201 -12.80 -5.69 3.83
CA PHE A 201 -13.12 -5.77 2.41
C PHE A 201 -12.45 -6.96 1.75
N ILE A 202 -12.94 -7.31 0.56
CA ILE A 202 -12.36 -8.32 -0.30
C ILE A 202 -11.63 -7.67 -1.47
N SER A 203 -10.57 -8.33 -1.96
CA SER A 203 -9.88 -7.99 -3.20
C SER A 203 -9.60 -9.26 -3.97
N PHE A 204 -10.36 -9.47 -5.04
CA PHE A 204 -10.29 -10.65 -5.90
C PHE A 204 -9.77 -10.25 -7.28
N ASP A 205 -8.85 -11.05 -7.82
CA ASP A 205 -8.43 -10.98 -9.21
C ASP A 205 -8.39 -12.39 -9.82
N GLN A 206 -8.74 -12.49 -11.09
CA GLN A 206 -8.81 -13.76 -11.80
C GLN A 206 -8.40 -13.58 -13.25
N GLN A 207 -7.43 -14.38 -13.68
CA GLN A 207 -7.12 -14.56 -15.08
C GLN A 207 -8.26 -15.28 -15.80
N LEU A 208 -8.67 -14.76 -16.96
CA LEU A 208 -9.77 -15.26 -17.80
C LEU A 208 -9.22 -15.66 -19.18
N GLY A 209 -8.26 -16.57 -19.19
CA GLY A 209 -7.52 -17.01 -20.37
C GLY A 209 -6.24 -16.20 -20.60
N LYS A 210 -5.69 -16.27 -21.82
CA LYS A 210 -4.37 -15.68 -22.13
C LYS A 210 -4.37 -14.16 -22.30
N ILE A 211 -5.54 -13.55 -22.46
CA ILE A 211 -5.68 -12.15 -22.89
C ILE A 211 -6.43 -11.32 -21.85
N PHE A 212 -7.44 -11.89 -21.20
CA PHE A 212 -8.31 -11.16 -20.29
C PHE A 212 -8.03 -11.50 -18.83
N GLY A 213 -8.25 -10.53 -17.97
CA GLY A 213 -8.32 -10.67 -16.53
C GLY A 213 -9.46 -9.80 -16.01
N ALA A 214 -9.95 -10.12 -14.82
CA ALA A 214 -10.95 -9.31 -14.13
C ALA A 214 -10.60 -9.22 -12.65
N TRP A 215 -11.06 -8.16 -12.02
CA TRP A 215 -10.91 -7.96 -10.59
C TRP A 215 -12.15 -7.28 -9.99
N ILE A 216 -12.35 -7.47 -8.69
CA ILE A 216 -13.38 -6.79 -7.92
C ILE A 216 -12.89 -6.52 -6.51
N ARG A 217 -13.30 -5.36 -5.97
CA ARG A 217 -13.15 -5.00 -4.57
C ARG A 217 -14.49 -4.60 -4.00
N PHE A 218 -14.75 -5.00 -2.76
CA PHE A 218 -16.01 -4.73 -2.08
C PHE A 218 -15.85 -4.81 -0.57
N GLY A 219 -16.42 -3.85 0.16
CA GLY A 219 -16.47 -3.84 1.63
C GLY A 219 -16.89 -2.49 2.20
#